data_AF-A0AA35NFA4-F1
#
_entry.id   AF-A0AA35NFA4-F1
#
_cell.length_a   1.000
_cell.length_b   1.000
_cell.length_c   1.000
_cell.angle_alpha   90.00
_cell.angle_beta   90.00
_cell.angle_gamma   90.00
#
_symmetry.space_group_name_H-M   'P 1'
#
loop_
_entity.id
_entity.type
_entity.pdbx_description
1 polymer ?
#
loop_
_entity_poly.entity_id
_entity_poly.type
_entity_poly.pdbx_seq_one_letter_code
_entity_poly.pdbx_strand_id
1 'polypeptide(L)'
;MKETMAEEKKEYKKRRVLQMAKFYGAATFTLITMRLISRAIKVRKYVPTMFQQNYKPPPFSQRNEAMSALTFASAASMGTFSTLIFGFCWAFDISTAREFVLRTREFMGLPQTLDTDTSMDEETAKLTKELQDLLSGGNDK
;
A
#
# COMPACT_ATOMS: atom_id res chain seq x y z
N MET A 1 16.98 -24.02 -28.24
CA MET A 1 16.80 -22.55 -28.31
C MET A 1 15.35 -22.14 -28.57
N LYS A 2 14.63 -22.70 -29.55
CA LYS A 2 13.20 -22.36 -29.76
C LYS A 2 12.28 -22.86 -28.63
N GLU A 3 12.59 -24.00 -28.03
CA GLU A 3 11.76 -24.59 -26.97
C GLU A 3 11.86 -23.82 -25.64
N THR A 4 13.07 -23.39 -25.24
CA THR A 4 13.29 -22.59 -24.03
C THR A 4 12.53 -21.25 -24.07
N MET A 5 12.56 -20.58 -25.23
CA MET A 5 11.82 -19.32 -25.45
C MET A 5 10.30 -19.50 -25.35
N ALA A 6 9.79 -20.68 -25.71
CA ALA A 6 8.36 -20.98 -25.64
C ALA A 6 7.90 -21.23 -24.19
N GLU A 7 8.75 -21.81 -23.35
CA GLU A 7 8.45 -22.04 -21.93
C GLU A 7 8.45 -20.75 -21.13
N GLU A 8 9.45 -19.89 -21.29
CA GLU A 8 9.53 -18.57 -20.65
C GLU A 8 8.29 -17.71 -20.97
N LYS A 9 7.86 -17.73 -22.24
CA LYS A 9 6.65 -17.00 -22.67
C LYS A 9 5.38 -17.51 -21.99
N LYS A 10 5.27 -18.83 -21.77
CA LYS A 10 4.12 -19.43 -21.06
C LYS A 10 4.14 -19.03 -19.60
N GLU A 11 5.30 -19.04 -18.96
CA GLU A 11 5.45 -18.66 -17.56
C GLU A 11 5.13 -17.18 -17.32
N TYR A 12 5.68 -16.29 -18.16
CA TYR A 12 5.37 -14.86 -18.15
C TYR A 12 3.85 -14.62 -18.25
N LYS A 13 3.18 -15.29 -19.20
CA LYS A 13 1.73 -15.15 -19.38
C LYS A 13 0.95 -15.61 -18.14
N LYS A 14 1.36 -16.71 -17.49
CA LYS A 14 0.74 -17.19 -16.24
C LYS A 14 0.89 -16.16 -15.11
N ARG A 15 2.09 -15.62 -14.93
CA ARG A 15 2.39 -14.60 -13.90
C ARG A 15 1.53 -13.35 -14.09
N ARG A 16 1.45 -12.86 -15.32
CA ARG A 16 0.67 -11.65 -15.66
C ARG A 16 -0.83 -11.82 -15.43
N VAL A 17 -1.39 -12.99 -15.72
CA VAL A 17 -2.80 -13.30 -15.44
C VAL A 17 -3.08 -13.28 -13.93
N LEU A 18 -2.15 -13.81 -13.14
CA LEU A 18 -2.30 -13.86 -11.68
C LEU A 18 -2.19 -12.48 -11.03
N GLN A 19 -1.24 -11.64 -11.48
CA GLN A 19 -1.15 -10.23 -11.06
C GLN A 19 -2.40 -9.44 -11.46
N MET A 20 -2.89 -9.64 -12.69
CA MET A 20 -4.12 -9.00 -13.19
C MET A 20 -5.33 -9.39 -12.33
N ALA A 21 -5.48 -10.67 -11.98
CA ALA A 21 -6.57 -11.14 -11.14
C ALA A 21 -6.57 -10.49 -9.75
N LYS A 22 -5.39 -10.32 -9.12
CA LYS A 22 -5.23 -9.63 -7.84
C LYS A 22 -5.62 -8.15 -7.94
N PHE A 23 -5.12 -7.46 -8.96
CA PHE A 23 -5.48 -6.07 -9.21
C PHE A 23 -6.98 -5.89 -9.46
N TYR A 24 -7.57 -6.73 -10.30
CA TYR A 24 -9.00 -6.67 -10.61
C TYR A 24 -9.87 -6.99 -9.39
N GLY A 25 -9.45 -7.96 -8.58
CA GLY A 25 -10.10 -8.27 -7.30
C GLY A 25 -10.08 -7.08 -6.33
N ALA A 26 -8.92 -6.44 -6.17
CA ALA A 26 -8.81 -5.24 -5.33
C ALA A 26 -9.62 -4.05 -5.88
N ALA A 27 -9.58 -3.83 -7.20
CA ALA A 27 -10.29 -2.75 -7.87
C ALA A 27 -11.82 -2.91 -7.75
N THR A 28 -12.33 -4.11 -8.01
CA THR A 28 -13.77 -4.41 -7.86
C THR A 28 -14.24 -4.24 -6.41
N PHE A 29 -13.47 -4.74 -5.44
CA PHE A 29 -13.74 -4.52 -4.02
C PHE A 29 -13.81 -3.02 -3.68
N THR A 30 -12.87 -2.22 -4.18
CA THR A 30 -12.82 -0.78 -3.95
C THR A 30 -14.02 -0.06 -4.56
N LEU A 31 -14.39 -0.40 -5.80
CA LEU A 31 -15.56 0.17 -6.47
C LEU A 31 -16.86 -0.16 -5.74
N ILE A 32 -17.03 -1.41 -5.29
CA ILE A 32 -18.19 -1.83 -4.49
C ILE A 32 -18.25 -1.02 -3.20
N THR A 33 -17.13 -0.93 -2.49
CA THR A 33 -17.03 -0.15 -1.24
C THR A 33 -17.39 1.32 -1.46
N MET A 34 -16.81 1.95 -2.47
CA MET A 34 -17.10 3.35 -2.81
C MET A 34 -18.57 3.55 -3.21
N ARG A 35 -19.17 2.57 -3.87
CA ARG A 35 -20.60 2.59 -4.23
C ARG A 35 -21.51 2.51 -3.00
N LEU A 36 -21.15 1.68 -2.02
CA LEU A 36 -21.84 1.58 -0.74
C LEU A 36 -21.74 2.88 0.07
N ILE A 37 -20.55 3.47 0.13
CA ILE A 37 -20.31 4.78 0.78
C ILE A 37 -21.16 5.87 0.15
N SER A 38 -21.16 5.95 -1.18
CA SER A 38 -21.96 6.93 -1.93
C SER A 38 -23.46 6.80 -1.63
N ARG A 39 -23.94 5.57 -1.47
CA ARG A 39 -25.33 5.29 -1.09
C ARG A 39 -25.59 5.66 0.37
N ALA A 40 -24.68 5.32 1.27
CA ALA A 40 -24.79 5.62 2.69
C ALA A 40 -24.86 7.13 2.95
N ILE A 41 -24.03 7.93 2.26
CA ILE A 41 -24.05 9.40 2.38
C ILE A 41 -25.40 9.97 1.90
N LYS A 42 -25.94 9.48 0.78
CA LYS A 42 -27.23 9.93 0.24
C LYS A 42 -28.39 9.69 1.21
N VAL A 43 -28.41 8.54 1.88
CA VAL A 43 -29.48 8.18 2.84
C VAL A 43 -29.42 9.03 4.12
N ARG A 44 -28.24 9.56 4.48
CA ARG A 44 -28.07 10.42 5.67
C ARG A 44 -28.48 11.88 5.45
N LYS A 45 -28.78 12.28 4.22
CA LYS A 45 -29.19 13.66 3.94
C LYS A 45 -30.57 13.93 4.56
N TYR A 46 -30.58 14.69 5.65
CA TYR A 46 -31.82 15.20 6.24
C TYR A 46 -32.37 16.34 5.38
N VAL A 47 -33.63 16.24 4.97
CA VAL A 47 -34.36 17.31 4.30
C VAL A 47 -35.53 17.69 5.22
N PRO A 48 -35.51 18.89 5.83
CA PRO A 48 -36.59 19.32 6.72
C PRO A 48 -37.89 19.49 5.93
N THR A 49 -39.00 19.10 6.55
CA THR A 49 -40.36 19.33 6.02
C THR A 49 -40.88 20.70 6.45
N MET A 50 -41.74 21.33 5.65
CA MET A 50 -42.26 22.70 5.88
C MET A 50 -42.95 22.88 7.26
N PHE A 51 -43.42 21.80 7.88
CA PHE A 51 -44.15 21.83 9.16
C PHE A 51 -43.39 21.17 10.32
N GLN A 52 -42.09 20.89 10.15
CA GLN A 52 -41.25 20.43 11.27
C GLN A 52 -40.78 21.61 12.12
N GLN A 53 -40.87 21.44 13.44
CA GLN A 53 -40.37 22.43 14.40
C GLN A 53 -38.85 22.58 14.29
N ASN A 54 -38.37 23.81 14.06
CA ASN A 54 -36.97 24.13 13.77
C ASN A 54 -36.00 23.87 14.95
N TYR A 55 -36.51 23.73 16.18
CA TYR A 55 -35.70 23.52 17.37
C TYR A 55 -35.39 22.05 17.66
N LYS A 56 -36.08 21.11 17.00
CA LYS A 56 -35.91 19.68 17.28
C LYS A 56 -34.78 19.13 16.41
N PRO A 57 -33.67 18.67 17.00
CA PRO A 57 -32.62 18.02 16.23
C PRO A 57 -33.17 16.73 15.59
N PRO A 58 -32.71 16.37 14.38
CA PRO A 58 -33.12 15.14 13.74
C PRO A 58 -32.73 13.94 14.61
N PRO A 59 -33.56 12.87 14.67
CA PRO A 59 -33.22 11.68 15.43
C PRO A 59 -32.01 11.00 14.77
N PHE A 60 -30.86 11.01 15.46
CA PHE A 60 -29.64 10.37 14.99
C PHE A 60 -29.01 9.52 16.11
N SER A 61 -28.39 8.40 15.72
CA SER A 61 -27.64 7.55 16.63
C SER A 61 -26.15 7.82 16.46
N GLN A 62 -25.57 8.58 17.39
CA GLN A 62 -24.14 8.93 17.39
C GLN A 62 -23.23 7.70 17.29
N ARG A 63 -23.54 6.65 18.06
CA ARG A 63 -22.75 5.42 18.10
C ARG A 63 -22.75 4.68 16.76
N ASN A 64 -23.93 4.51 16.16
CA ASN A 64 -24.05 3.80 14.90
C ASN A 64 -23.44 4.61 13.74
N GLU A 65 -23.53 5.93 13.82
CA GLU A 65 -22.92 6.83 12.84
C GLU A 65 -21.39 6.77 12.91
N ALA A 66 -20.81 6.84 14.10
CA ALA A 66 -19.38 6.72 14.29
C ALA A 66 -18.84 5.35 13.83
N MET A 67 -19.54 4.26 14.21
CA MET A 67 -19.13 2.91 13.81
C MET A 67 -19.20 2.70 12.29
N SER A 68 -20.27 3.19 11.65
CA SER A 68 -20.40 3.10 10.19
C SER A 68 -19.40 3.99 9.46
N ALA A 69 -19.11 5.19 9.97
CA ALA A 69 -18.08 6.05 9.40
C ALA A 69 -16.69 5.40 9.46
N LEU A 70 -16.33 4.82 10.62
CA LEU A 70 -15.05 4.12 10.80
C LEU A 70 -14.92 2.95 9.83
N THR A 71 -15.93 2.07 9.79
CA THR A 71 -15.91 0.89 8.92
C THR A 71 -15.81 1.26 7.43
N PHE A 72 -16.55 2.27 6.99
CA PHE A 72 -16.45 2.76 5.62
C PHE A 72 -15.09 3.38 5.30
N ALA A 73 -14.53 4.18 6.22
CA ALA A 73 -13.22 4.79 6.04
C ALA A 73 -12.12 3.72 5.95
N SER A 74 -12.14 2.73 6.84
CA SER A 74 -11.18 1.61 6.84
C SER A 74 -11.31 0.76 5.58
N ALA A 75 -12.53 0.42 5.16
CA ALA A 75 -12.75 -0.37 3.95
C ALA A 75 -12.29 0.40 2.69
N ALA A 76 -12.59 1.70 2.62
CA ALA A 76 -12.16 2.54 1.50
C ALA A 76 -10.64 2.67 1.43
N SER A 77 -9.97 2.92 2.56
CA SER A 77 -8.51 3.04 2.59
C SER A 77 -7.85 1.72 2.23
N MET A 78 -8.27 0.60 2.82
CA MET A 78 -7.75 -0.73 2.47
C MET A 78 -7.94 -1.04 0.98
N GLY A 79 -9.11 -0.72 0.42
CA GLY A 79 -9.39 -0.91 -1.00
C GLY A 79 -8.48 -0.07 -1.90
N THR A 80 -8.39 1.23 -1.65
CA THR A 80 -7.57 2.14 -2.48
C THR A 80 -6.10 1.80 -2.40
N PHE A 81 -5.55 1.55 -1.21
CA PHE A 81 -4.16 1.13 -1.04
C PHE A 81 -3.88 -0.21 -1.75
N SER A 82 -4.75 -1.20 -1.57
CA SER A 82 -4.62 -2.49 -2.24
C SER A 82 -4.62 -2.37 -3.77
N THR A 83 -5.54 -1.56 -4.30
CA THR A 83 -5.65 -1.31 -5.75
C THR A 83 -4.41 -0.61 -6.30
N LEU A 84 -3.86 0.36 -5.56
CA LEU A 84 -2.63 1.06 -5.96
C LEU A 84 -1.42 0.12 -5.96
N ILE A 85 -1.23 -0.66 -4.89
CA ILE A 85 -0.09 -1.58 -4.77
C ILE A 85 -0.16 -2.66 -5.84
N PHE A 86 -1.31 -3.33 -6.00
CA PHE A 86 -1.44 -4.37 -7.02
C PHE A 86 -1.44 -3.80 -8.44
N GLY A 87 -1.94 -2.59 -8.64
CA GLY A 87 -1.85 -1.88 -9.91
C GLY A 87 -0.41 -1.56 -10.28
N PHE A 88 0.39 -1.09 -9.31
CA PHE A 88 1.82 -0.85 -9.47
C PHE A 88 2.57 -2.16 -9.79
N CYS A 89 2.33 -3.22 -9.02
CA CYS A 89 2.97 -4.51 -9.27
C CYS A 89 2.61 -5.09 -10.65
N TRP A 90 1.38 -4.87 -11.13
CA TRP A 90 0.98 -5.31 -12.47
C TRP A 90 1.59 -4.45 -13.59
N ALA A 91 1.72 -3.14 -13.38
CA ALA A 91 2.31 -2.22 -14.37
C ALA A 91 3.81 -2.46 -14.56
N PHE A 92 4.55 -2.74 -13.48
CA PHE A 92 6.00 -2.95 -13.50
C PHE A 92 6.42 -4.43 -13.55
N ASP A 93 5.46 -5.36 -13.69
CA ASP A 93 5.66 -6.81 -13.67
C ASP A 93 6.51 -7.30 -12.49
N ILE A 94 6.10 -6.90 -11.29
CA ILE A 94 6.79 -7.22 -10.04
C ILE A 94 6.09 -8.39 -9.38
N SER A 95 6.85 -9.43 -9.04
CA SER A 95 6.32 -10.66 -8.43
C SER A 95 6.79 -10.87 -6.99
N THR A 96 7.97 -10.34 -6.65
CA THR A 96 8.64 -10.57 -5.37
C THR A 96 8.80 -9.27 -4.58
N ALA A 97 8.79 -9.36 -3.23
CA ALA A 97 9.02 -8.20 -2.37
C ALA A 97 10.38 -7.52 -2.60
N ARG A 98 11.43 -8.29 -2.91
CA ARG A 98 12.75 -7.76 -3.27
C ARG A 98 12.71 -6.96 -4.58
N GLU A 99 12.06 -7.50 -5.61
CA GLU A 99 11.85 -6.81 -6.89
C GLU A 99 11.05 -5.52 -6.69
N PHE A 100 10.05 -5.55 -5.80
CA PHE A 100 9.27 -4.37 -5.45
C PHE A 100 10.14 -3.25 -4.89
N VAL A 101 10.99 -3.55 -3.90
CA VAL A 101 11.88 -2.54 -3.32
C VAL A 101 12.85 -1.99 -4.37
N LEU A 102 13.48 -2.87 -5.16
CA LEU A 102 14.43 -2.46 -6.20
C LEU A 102 13.78 -1.54 -7.24
N ARG A 103 12.62 -1.94 -7.77
CA ARG A 103 11.91 -1.15 -8.80
C ARG A 103 11.30 0.13 -8.25
N THR A 104 10.87 0.13 -6.98
CA THR A 104 10.38 1.35 -6.32
C THR A 104 11.51 2.36 -6.10
N ARG A 105 12.70 1.90 -5.72
CA ARG A 105 13.89 2.77 -5.58
C ARG A 105 14.30 3.37 -6.92
N GLU A 106 14.30 2.56 -7.98
CA GLU A 106 14.56 3.04 -9.33
C GLU A 106 13.52 4.05 -9.81
N PHE A 107 12.23 3.81 -9.55
CA PHE A 107 11.17 4.76 -9.83
C PHE A 107 11.36 6.09 -9.08
N MET A 108 11.90 6.04 -7.86
CA MET A 108 12.21 7.22 -7.04
C MET A 108 13.52 7.92 -7.46
N GLY A 109 14.23 7.41 -8.47
CA GLY A 109 15.50 7.97 -8.95
C GLY A 109 16.67 7.74 -8.00
N LEU A 110 16.54 6.83 -7.03
CA LEU A 110 17.65 6.41 -6.18
C LEU A 110 18.59 5.51 -6.99
N PRO A 111 19.91 5.70 -6.91
CA PRO A 111 20.85 4.82 -7.59
C PRO A 111 20.60 3.37 -7.14
N GLN A 112 20.48 2.48 -8.13
CA GLN A 112 20.46 1.04 -7.92
C GLN A 112 21.78 0.67 -7.23
N THR A 113 21.77 0.50 -5.91
CA THR A 113 22.83 -0.22 -5.20
C THR A 113 22.66 -1.71 -5.53
N LEU A 114 22.90 -2.05 -6.81
CA LEU A 114 23.36 -3.37 -7.17
C LEU A 114 24.76 -3.46 -6.59
N ASP A 115 24.90 -4.39 -5.67
CA ASP A 115 26.01 -4.55 -4.74
C ASP A 115 25.99 -3.55 -3.57
N THR A 116 25.95 -4.13 -2.38
CA THR A 116 26.76 -3.67 -1.26
C THR A 116 28.19 -3.49 -1.74
N ASP A 117 28.48 -2.40 -2.43
CA ASP A 117 29.77 -1.75 -2.26
C ASP A 117 29.70 -1.09 -0.88
N THR A 118 29.88 -1.91 0.14
CA THR A 118 30.42 -1.47 1.42
C THR A 118 31.87 -1.06 1.20
N SER A 119 32.15 -0.15 0.27
CA SER A 119 33.24 0.78 0.47
C SER A 119 32.76 1.74 1.55
N MET A 120 32.84 1.26 2.79
CA MET A 120 32.70 2.11 3.96
C MET A 120 33.68 3.25 3.74
N ASP A 121 33.17 4.48 3.59
CA ASP A 121 34.03 5.64 3.40
C ASP A 121 35.09 5.63 4.49
N GLU A 122 36.35 5.96 4.16
CA GLU A 122 37.49 5.73 5.05
C GLU A 122 37.26 6.40 6.42
N GLU A 123 36.56 7.54 6.41
CA GLU A 123 36.14 8.26 7.60
C GLU A 123 35.09 7.50 8.43
N THR A 124 34.11 6.87 7.78
CA THR A 124 33.08 6.05 8.46
C THR A 124 33.70 4.78 9.05
N ALA A 125 34.70 4.21 8.38
CA ALA A 125 35.42 3.04 8.89
C ALA A 125 36.24 3.36 10.14
N LYS A 126 36.90 4.53 10.16
CA LYS A 126 37.63 5.04 11.34
C LYS A 126 36.70 5.30 12.51
N LEU A 127 35.58 5.99 12.29
CA LEU A 127 34.59 6.29 13.34
C LEU A 127 33.99 5.02 13.95
N THR A 128 33.70 4.02 13.13
CA THR A 128 33.13 2.75 13.62
C THR A 128 34.15 1.99 14.46
N LYS A 129 35.43 2.02 14.09
CA LYS A 129 36.52 1.39 14.84
C LYS A 129 36.76 2.09 16.18
N GLU A 130 36.75 3.42 16.21
CA GLU A 130 36.88 4.19 17.44
C GLU A 130 35.69 3.96 18.39
N LEU A 131 34.46 3.93 17.87
CA LEU A 131 33.27 3.61 18.66
C LEU A 131 33.32 2.20 19.25
N GLN A 132 33.82 1.23 18.48
CA GLN A 132 33.93 -0.15 18.93
C GLN A 132 35.05 -0.33 19.98
N ASP A 133 36.15 0.40 19.85
CA ASP A 133 37.23 0.42 20.85
C ASP A 133 36.76 1.05 22.17
N LEU A 134 35.97 2.12 22.09
CA LEU A 134 35.40 2.81 23.24
C LEU A 134 34.32 1.97 23.95
N LEU A 135 33.54 1.20 23.18
CA LEU A 135 32.55 0.26 23.73
C LEU A 135 33.20 -0.96 24.37
N SER A 136 34.29 -1.48 23.79
CA SER A 136 35.00 -2.66 24.29
C SER A 136 35.86 -2.33 25.51
N GLY A 137 36.51 -1.16 25.53
CA GLY A 137 37.26 -0.66 26.68
C GLY A 137 36.39 -0.23 27.87
N GLY A 138 35.08 -0.11 27.68
CA GLY A 138 34.11 0.15 28.75
C GLY A 138 33.66 -1.09 29.53
N ASN A 139 33.98 -2.30 29.06
CA ASN A 139 33.55 -3.56 29.66
C ASN A 139 34.58 -4.21 30.62
N ASP A 140 35.72 -3.56 30.87
CA ASP A 140 36.76 -4.01 31.81
C ASP A 140 36.74 -3.20 33.14
N LYS A 141 35.57 -3.14 33.80
CA LYS A 141 35.45 -2.73 35.22
C LYS A 141 34.42 -3.56 35.97
#